data_AF-A0A7S0X6H8-F1
#
_entry.id   AF-A0A7S0X6H8-F1
#
_cell.length_a   1.000
_cell.length_b   1.000
_cell.length_c   1.000
_cell.angle_alpha   90.00
_cell.angle_beta   90.00
_cell.angle_gamma   90.00
#
_symmetry.space_group_name_H-M   'P 1'
#
loop_
_entity.id
_entity.type
_entity.pdbx_description
1 polymer ?
#
loop_
_entity_poly.entity_id
_entity_poly.type
_entity_poly.pdbx_seq_one_letter_code
_entity_poly.pdbx_strand_id
1 'polypeptide(L)'
;MGSGLVPSRTDYDVAARPLLPGLRPGWFMGRHNDLSDHQWRTFRDNLPKLVLVMLVTVPLVTAVRRWAPKRASVPFHAAYGVVFVFYLHGVRTAWIAALALTHFGVCRALAGIP
;
A
#
# COMPACT_ATOMS: atom_id res chain seq x y z
N MET A 1 -27.18 -47.94 -3.51
CA MET A 1 -25.73 -48.04 -3.80
C MET A 1 -25.54 -47.79 -5.29
N GLY A 2 -24.82 -46.82 -5.81
CA GLY A 2 -24.23 -45.58 -5.30
C GLY A 2 -24.24 -44.62 -6.50
N SER A 3 -24.67 -43.37 -6.29
CA SER A 3 -24.69 -42.34 -7.32
C SER A 3 -23.25 -41.98 -7.68
N GLY A 4 -22.72 -42.59 -8.75
CA GLY A 4 -21.42 -42.25 -9.32
C GLY A 4 -21.48 -40.84 -9.91
N LEU A 5 -21.00 -39.86 -9.15
CA LEU A 5 -20.76 -38.51 -9.64
C LEU A 5 -19.70 -38.59 -10.74
N VAL A 6 -20.12 -38.37 -11.99
CA VAL A 6 -19.22 -38.20 -13.12
C VAL A 6 -18.36 -36.95 -12.82
N PRO A 7 -17.03 -37.06 -12.75
CA PRO A 7 -16.18 -35.90 -12.56
C PRO A 7 -16.40 -34.94 -13.73
N SER A 8 -16.73 -33.70 -13.41
CA SER A 8 -16.97 -32.63 -14.38
C SER A 8 -15.66 -32.30 -15.11
N ARG A 9 -15.74 -31.74 -16.34
CA ARG A 9 -14.55 -31.35 -17.14
C ARG A 9 -13.59 -30.42 -16.37
N THR A 10 -14.11 -29.69 -15.39
CA THR A 10 -13.35 -28.84 -14.46
C THR A 10 -12.48 -29.61 -13.46
N ASP A 11 -12.77 -30.88 -13.17
CA ASP A 11 -12.03 -31.69 -12.19
C ASP A 11 -10.68 -32.22 -12.72
N TYR A 12 -10.50 -32.28 -14.04
CA TYR A 12 -9.28 -32.79 -14.70
C TYR A 12 -8.26 -31.71 -15.06
N ASP A 13 -8.62 -30.43 -14.96
CA ASP A 13 -7.92 -29.38 -15.72
C ASP A 13 -7.02 -28.45 -14.86
N VAL A 14 -7.11 -28.53 -13.53
CA VAL A 14 -6.38 -27.60 -12.65
C VAL A 14 -5.07 -28.19 -12.14
N ALA A 15 -5.02 -29.49 -11.89
CA ALA A 15 -3.85 -30.14 -11.31
C ALA A 15 -2.77 -30.54 -12.35
N ALA A 16 -3.14 -30.68 -13.62
CA ALA A 16 -2.28 -31.26 -14.66
C ALA A 16 -1.65 -30.25 -15.64
N ARG A 17 -1.93 -28.94 -15.50
CA ARG A 17 -1.34 -27.93 -16.38
C ARG A 17 0.12 -27.70 -15.98
N PRO A 18 1.09 -27.89 -16.89
CA PRO A 18 2.47 -27.50 -16.61
C PRO A 18 2.46 -26.01 -16.28
N LEU A 19 3.06 -25.65 -15.14
CA LEU A 19 3.24 -24.27 -14.75
C LEU A 19 3.94 -23.54 -15.90
N LEU A 20 3.40 -22.38 -16.31
CA LEU A 20 4.07 -21.50 -17.27
C LEU A 20 5.53 -21.26 -16.81
N PRO A 21 6.53 -21.37 -17.72
CA PRO A 21 7.92 -21.14 -17.37
C PRO A 21 8.11 -19.79 -16.67
N GLY A 22 8.81 -19.77 -15.54
CA GLY A 22 9.08 -18.54 -14.78
C GLY A 22 8.11 -18.25 -13.62
N LEU A 23 7.03 -19.04 -13.49
CA LEU A 23 6.18 -19.00 -12.30
C LEU A 23 6.95 -19.45 -11.05
N ARG A 24 6.93 -18.65 -9.99
CA ARG A 24 7.53 -19.01 -8.69
C ARG A 24 6.48 -19.13 -7.59
N PRO A 25 6.68 -20.01 -6.59
CA PRO A 25 5.80 -20.10 -5.43
C PRO A 25 5.63 -18.75 -4.74
N GLY A 26 4.39 -18.41 -4.37
CA GLY A 26 4.04 -17.19 -3.66
C GLY A 26 3.81 -17.37 -2.17
N TRP A 27 3.79 -16.24 -1.46
CA TRP A 27 3.40 -16.19 -0.05
C TRP A 27 1.87 -16.25 0.16
N PHE A 28 1.07 -16.07 -0.89
CA PHE A 28 -0.39 -16.03 -0.80
C PHE A 28 -1.01 -17.35 -1.27
N MET A 29 -1.55 -18.12 -0.32
CA MET A 29 -2.41 -19.30 -0.56
C MET A 29 -1.83 -20.32 -1.56
N GLY A 30 -0.52 -20.54 -1.55
CA GLY A 30 0.15 -21.48 -2.47
C GLY A 30 0.06 -21.10 -3.96
N ARG A 31 -0.40 -19.88 -4.28
CA ARG A 31 -0.54 -19.41 -5.65
C ARG A 31 0.84 -19.15 -6.26
N HIS A 32 1.09 -19.75 -7.41
CA HIS A 32 2.26 -19.48 -8.24
C HIS A 32 2.13 -18.10 -8.89
N ASN A 33 3.23 -17.36 -8.95
CA ASN A 33 3.22 -15.97 -9.41
C ASN A 33 4.23 -15.77 -10.50
N ASP A 34 3.84 -14.93 -11.45
CA ASP A 34 4.76 -14.35 -12.41
C ASP A 34 5.61 -13.31 -11.68
N LEU A 35 6.93 -13.52 -11.68
CA LEU A 35 7.91 -12.61 -11.09
C LEU A 35 8.79 -11.96 -12.17
N SER A 36 8.43 -12.08 -13.45
CA SER A 36 9.14 -11.40 -14.54
C SER A 36 8.93 -9.88 -14.48
N ASP A 37 7.72 -9.44 -14.12
CA ASP A 37 7.38 -8.03 -13.99
C ASP A 37 7.88 -7.42 -12.66
N HIS A 38 8.75 -6.42 -12.77
CA HIS A 38 9.29 -5.67 -11.64
C HIS A 38 8.24 -4.84 -10.88
N GLN A 39 7.29 -4.23 -11.59
CA GLN A 39 6.24 -3.42 -10.99
C GLN A 39 5.30 -4.30 -10.15
N TRP A 40 4.87 -5.43 -10.71
CA TRP A 40 4.02 -6.39 -10.01
C TRP A 40 4.67 -6.93 -8.74
N ARG A 41 5.94 -7.35 -8.83
CA ARG A 41 6.75 -7.78 -7.68
C ARG A 41 6.78 -6.72 -6.58
N THR A 42 7.19 -5.51 -6.94
CA THR A 42 7.39 -4.42 -5.98
C THR A 42 6.08 -4.06 -5.27
N PHE A 43 4.97 -3.99 -6.01
CA PHE A 43 3.66 -3.75 -5.43
C PHE A 43 3.28 -4.86 -4.43
N ARG A 44 3.34 -6.12 -4.86
CA ARG A 44 2.91 -7.26 -4.04
C ARG A 44 3.76 -7.45 -2.79
N ASP A 45 5.07 -7.26 -2.91
CA ASP A 45 6.00 -7.40 -1.79
C ASP A 45 5.79 -6.30 -0.73
N ASN A 46 5.24 -5.14 -1.14
CA ASN A 46 4.89 -4.05 -0.22
C ASN A 46 3.42 -4.07 0.21
N LEU A 47 2.55 -4.85 -0.44
CA LEU A 47 1.12 -4.91 -0.13
C LEU A 47 0.84 -5.26 1.35
N PRO A 48 1.49 -6.26 1.98
CA PRO A 48 1.29 -6.51 3.41
C PRO A 48 1.64 -5.32 4.30
N LYS A 49 2.71 -4.58 3.97
CA LYS A 49 3.12 -3.38 4.72
C LYS A 49 2.08 -2.28 4.57
N LEU A 50 1.54 -2.08 3.36
CA LEU A 50 0.49 -1.09 3.09
C LEU A 50 -0.81 -1.45 3.83
N VAL A 51 -1.18 -2.73 3.87
CA VAL A 51 -2.35 -3.21 4.63
C VAL A 51 -2.14 -2.97 6.13
N LEU A 52 -0.97 -3.29 6.67
CA LEU A 52 -0.66 -3.04 8.08
C LEU A 52 -0.76 -1.55 8.43
N VAL A 53 -0.18 -0.69 7.59
CA VAL A 53 -0.29 0.77 7.74
C VAL A 53 -1.75 1.19 7.74
N MET A 54 -2.54 0.76 6.75
CA MET A 54 -3.96 1.08 6.64
C MET A 54 -4.74 0.68 7.90
N LEU A 55 -4.48 -0.51 8.44
CA LEU A 55 -5.11 -1.02 9.66
C LEU A 55 -4.81 -0.16 10.89
N VAL A 56 -3.72 0.60 10.90
CA VAL A 56 -3.38 1.56 11.98
C VAL A 56 -3.94 2.95 11.66
N THR A 57 -3.76 3.43 10.43
CA THR A 57 -4.13 4.78 10.02
C THR A 57 -5.64 5.01 10.07
N VAL A 58 -6.42 4.07 9.52
CA VAL A 58 -7.88 4.21 9.42
C VAL A 58 -8.54 4.38 10.80
N PRO A 59 -8.30 3.51 11.80
CA PRO A 59 -8.90 3.70 13.12
C PRO A 59 -8.38 4.96 13.81
N LEU A 60 -7.10 5.29 13.68
CA LEU A 60 -6.53 6.49 14.30
C LEU A 60 -7.17 7.78 13.75
N VAL A 61 -7.25 7.93 12.43
CA VAL A 61 -7.87 9.10 11.78
C VAL A 61 -9.36 9.15 12.11
N THR A 62 -10.05 8.01 12.13
CA THR A 62 -11.48 7.94 12.47
C THR A 62 -11.73 8.32 13.93
N ALA A 63 -10.88 7.87 14.85
CA ALA A 63 -10.92 8.23 16.27
C ALA A 63 -10.76 9.74 16.47
N VAL A 64 -9.74 10.34 15.85
CA VAL A 64 -9.51 11.79 15.92
C VAL A 64 -10.69 12.55 15.32
N ARG A 65 -11.23 12.12 14.18
CA ARG A 65 -12.39 12.77 13.57
C ARG A 65 -13.64 12.69 14.44
N ARG A 66 -13.82 11.61 15.20
CA ARG A 66 -15.01 11.38 16.03
C ARG A 66 -14.93 12.05 17.39
N TRP A 67 -13.75 12.09 18.01
CA TRP A 67 -13.60 12.46 19.42
C TRP A 67 -12.78 13.73 19.66
N ALA A 68 -11.95 14.15 18.71
CA ALA A 68 -11.15 15.36 18.87
C ALA A 68 -11.94 16.61 18.43
N PRO A 69 -11.64 17.79 19.03
CA PRO A 69 -12.16 19.06 18.53
C PRO A 69 -11.76 19.29 17.06
N LYS A 70 -12.64 19.90 16.25
CA LYS A 70 -12.35 20.16 14.82
C LYS A 70 -11.04 20.94 14.60
N ARG A 71 -10.69 21.85 15.51
CA ARG A 71 -9.41 22.60 15.50
C ARG A 71 -8.16 21.71 15.60
N ALA A 72 -8.29 20.50 16.14
CA ALA A 72 -7.19 19.56 16.27
C ALA A 72 -6.92 18.78 14.97
N SER A 73 -7.81 18.82 13.98
CA SER A 73 -7.67 18.04 12.75
C SER A 73 -6.43 18.45 11.95
N VAL A 74 -6.23 19.75 11.72
CA VAL A 74 -5.08 20.27 10.97
C VAL A 74 -3.74 19.90 11.63
N PRO A 75 -3.49 20.22 12.92
CA PRO A 75 -2.22 19.86 13.55
C PRO A 75 -2.02 18.35 13.67
N PHE A 76 -3.09 17.57 13.84
CA PHE A 76 -3.01 16.10 13.82
C PHE A 76 -2.52 15.57 12.48
N HIS A 77 -3.13 15.99 11.36
CA HIS A 77 -2.72 15.51 10.04
C HIS A 77 -1.30 15.97 9.69
N ALA A 78 -0.91 17.19 10.11
CA ALA A 78 0.46 17.67 9.94
C ALA A 78 1.46 16.80 10.71
N ALA A 79 1.21 16.55 12.00
CA ALA A 79 2.09 15.72 12.84
C ALA A 79 2.14 14.26 12.35
N TYR A 80 0.98 13.68 12.06
CA TYR A 80 0.87 12.34 11.49
C TYR A 80 1.63 12.23 10.16
N GLY A 81 1.48 13.22 9.27
CA GLY A 81 2.19 13.27 8.00
C GLY A 81 3.71 13.28 8.17
N VAL A 82 4.23 14.08 9.10
CA VAL A 82 5.68 14.11 9.41
C VAL A 82 6.17 12.73 9.89
N VAL A 83 5.47 12.12 10.84
CA VAL A 83 5.81 10.78 11.36
C VAL A 83 5.74 9.74 10.23
N PHE A 84 4.71 9.82 9.38
CA PHE A 84 4.49 8.88 8.29
C PHE A 84 5.56 8.94 7.21
N VAL A 85 5.95 10.15 6.78
CA VAL A 85 7.04 10.33 5.80
C VAL A 85 8.37 9.87 6.41
N PHE A 86 8.63 10.17 7.68
CA PHE A 86 9.81 9.65 8.39
C PHE A 86 9.84 8.12 8.45
N TYR A 87 8.71 7.46 8.75
CA TYR A 87 8.63 6.01 8.73
C TYR A 87 8.94 5.41 7.34
N LEU A 88 8.46 6.02 6.25
CA LEU A 88 8.67 5.50 4.90
C LEU A 88 10.07 5.78 4.34
N HIS A 89 10.67 6.93 4.68
CA HIS A 89 11.87 7.43 4.00
C HIS A 89 13.08 7.62 4.94
N GLY A 90 12.92 7.47 6.25
CA GLY A 90 13.98 7.62 7.24
C GLY A 90 14.69 8.97 7.11
N VAL A 91 16.02 8.95 7.03
CA VAL A 91 16.85 10.17 6.87
C VAL A 91 16.57 10.90 5.56
N ARG A 92 16.09 10.21 4.50
CA ARG A 92 15.73 10.83 3.22
C ARG A 92 14.51 11.75 3.32
N THR A 93 13.78 11.72 4.43
CA THR A 93 12.73 12.69 4.74
C THR A 93 13.24 14.13 4.75
N ALA A 94 14.51 14.36 5.12
CA ALA A 94 15.11 15.69 5.05
C ALA A 94 15.10 16.26 3.61
N TRP A 95 15.33 15.41 2.60
CA TRP A 95 15.28 15.81 1.20
C TRP A 95 13.85 16.15 0.74
N ILE A 96 12.87 15.35 1.15
CA ILE A 96 11.45 15.61 0.87
C ILE A 96 11.00 16.93 1.51
N ALA A 97 11.41 17.16 2.77
CA ALA A 97 11.15 18.41 3.47
C ALA A 97 11.80 19.60 2.75
N ALA A 98 13.06 19.46 2.31
CA ALA A 98 13.75 20.50 1.55
C ALA A 98 13.01 20.84 0.25
N LEU A 99 12.55 19.84 -0.51
CA LEU A 99 11.74 20.05 -1.72
C LEU A 99 10.44 20.77 -1.40
N ALA A 100 9.70 20.32 -0.38
CA ALA A 100 8.42 20.93 0.00
C ALA A 100 8.57 22.39 0.48
N LEU A 101 9.59 22.68 1.29
CA LEU A 101 9.89 24.02 1.79
C LEU A 101 10.38 24.94 0.68
N THR A 102 11.21 24.43 -0.24
CA THR A 102 11.67 25.20 -1.40
C THR A 102 10.48 25.56 -2.29
N HIS A 103 9.62 24.60 -2.59
CA HIS A 103 8.40 24.85 -3.35
C HIS A 103 7.50 25.89 -2.68
N PHE A 104 7.25 25.75 -1.37
CA PHE A 104 6.50 26.75 -0.60
C PHE A 104 7.16 28.13 -0.65
N GLY A 105 8.48 28.21 -0.51
CA GLY A 105 9.24 29.46 -0.58
C GLY A 105 9.11 30.14 -1.94
N VAL A 106 9.23 29.39 -3.04
CA VAL A 106 9.04 29.89 -4.41
C VAL A 106 7.61 30.40 -4.60
N CYS A 107 6.61 29.59 -4.25
CA CYS A 107 5.20 30.00 -4.34
C CYS A 107 4.94 31.27 -3.51
N ARG A 108 5.50 31.37 -2.31
CA ARG A 108 5.32 32.53 -1.43
C ARG A 108 6.02 33.78 -1.97
N ALA A 109 7.21 33.64 -2.56
CA ALA A 109 7.95 34.76 -3.13
C ALA A 109 7.31 35.31 -4.41
N LEU A 110 6.69 34.43 -5.20
CA LEU A 110 6.00 34.78 -6.45
C LEU A 110 4.50 35.02 -6.27
N ALA A 111 3.92 34.71 -5.11
CA ALA A 111 2.58 35.10 -4.76
C ALA A 111 2.58 36.62 -4.64
N GLY A 112 2.13 37.29 -5.70
CA GLY A 112 1.90 38.73 -5.70
C GLY A 112 1.10 39.15 -4.47
N ILE A 113 1.34 40.37 -4.02
CA ILE A 113 0.55 40.99 -2.94
C ILE A 113 -0.91 41.02 -3.43
N PRO A 114 -1.88 40.46 -2.67
CA PRO A 114 -3.28 40.42 -3.08
C PRO A 114 -3.87 41.80 -3.33
#